data_AF-A0A822Y5F4-F1
#
_entry.id   AF-A0A822Y5F4-F1
#
_cell.length_a   1.000
_cell.length_b   1.000
_cell.length_c   1.000
_cell.angle_alpha   90.00
_cell.angle_beta   90.00
_cell.angle_gamma   90.00
#
_symmetry.space_group_name_H-M   'P 1'
#
loop_
_entity.id
_entity.type
_entity.pdbx_description
1 polymer ?
#
loop_
_entity_poly.entity_id
_entity_poly.type
_entity_poly.pdbx_seq_one_letter_code
_entity_poly.pdbx_strand_id
1 'polypeptide(L)' 'MAKLFCSFFFVLLLLSVASMVPSSDAALCRAVRNGNDCDLASCRQWCTQEYNGTGLCSGSGFNPYRCVCVFICN' A
#
# COMPACT_ATOMS: atom_id res chain seq x y z
N MET A 1 41.03 1.00 -29.48
CA MET A 1 40.43 1.63 -28.27
C MET A 1 38.92 1.87 -28.41
N ALA A 2 38.37 2.17 -29.59
CA ALA A 2 36.93 2.43 -29.81
C ALA A 2 35.95 1.30 -29.40
N LYS A 3 36.36 0.03 -29.46
CA LYS A 3 35.52 -1.13 -29.10
C LYS A 3 35.09 -1.14 -27.62
N LEU A 4 35.97 -0.68 -26.71
CA LEU A 4 35.66 -0.59 -25.27
C LEU A 4 34.69 0.56 -24.98
N PHE A 5 34.83 1.68 -25.69
CA PHE A 5 33.95 2.84 -25.54
C PHE A 5 32.51 2.53 -25.95
N CYS A 6 32.28 1.85 -27.08
CA CYS A 6 30.92 1.46 -27.48
C CYS A 6 30.25 0.50 -26.49
N SER A 7 31.01 -0.46 -25.96
CA SER A 7 30.48 -1.41 -24.97
C SER A 7 30.11 -0.72 -23.65
N PHE A 8 30.91 0.26 -23.23
CA PHE A 8 30.66 1.02 -22.00
C PHE A 8 29.42 1.92 -22.13
N PHE A 9 29.25 2.58 -23.27
CA PHE A 9 28.05 3.37 -23.56
C PHE A 9 26.78 2.53 -23.55
N PHE A 10 26.81 1.31 -24.08
CA PHE A 10 25.66 0.40 -24.06
C PHE A 10 25.26 -0.01 -22.64
N VAL A 11 26.24 -0.29 -21.77
CA VAL A 11 25.98 -0.65 -20.37
C VAL A 11 25.38 0.53 -19.60
N LEU A 12 25.90 1.75 -19.80
CA LEU A 12 25.36 2.96 -19.16
C LEU A 12 23.92 3.28 -19.60
N LEU A 13 23.60 3.04 -20.88
CA LEU A 13 22.24 3.22 -21.42
C LEU A 13 21.24 2.23 -20.79
N LEU A 14 21.64 0.98 -20.58
CA LEU A 14 20.78 -0.02 -19.92
C LEU A 14 20.54 0.32 -18.45
N LEU A 15 21.55 0.83 -17.74
CA LEU A 15 21.43 1.27 -16.36
C LEU A 15 20.51 2.48 -16.17
N SER A 16 20.43 3.38 -17.17
CA SER A 16 19.58 4.58 -17.09
C SER A 16 18.10 4.28 -17.33
N VAL A 17 17.77 3.22 -18.06
CA VAL A 17 16.36 2.78 -18.22
C VAL A 17 15.88 2.05 -16.97
N ALA A 18 16.75 1.30 -16.29
CA ALA A 18 16.41 0.57 -15.07
C ALA A 18 16.08 1.49 -13.87
N SER A 19 16.59 2.73 -13.85
CA SER A 19 16.29 3.70 -12.78
C SER A 19 14.99 4.47 -13.00
N MET A 20 14.31 4.28 -14.13
CA MET A 20 13.02 4.91 -14.45
C MET A 20 11.83 4.01 -14.12
N VAL A 21 11.99 3.03 -13.24
CA VAL A 21 10.85 2.30 -12.67
C VAL A 21 10.28 3.19 -11.56
N PRO A 22 9.10 3.82 -11.74
CA PRO A 22 8.44 4.45 -10.62
C PRO A 22 8.17 3.34 -9.60
N SER A 23 8.71 3.48 -8.40
CA SER A 23 8.28 2.71 -7.24
C SER A 23 6.83 3.09 -6.97
N SER A 24 5.90 2.50 -7.72
CA SER A 24 4.46 2.61 -7.46
C SER A 24 4.13 1.70 -6.28
N ASP A 25 4.81 1.90 -5.16
CA ASP A 25 4.42 1.38 -3.87
C ASP A 25 3.31 2.30 -3.40
N ALA A 26 2.09 2.03 -3.87
CA ALA A 26 0.91 2.60 -3.24
C ALA A 26 0.93 2.16 -1.77
N ALA A 27 1.43 3.03 -0.89
CA ALA A 27 1.60 2.71 0.52
C ALA A 27 0.23 2.39 1.11
N LEU A 28 0.12 1.29 1.85
CA LEU A 28 -1.13 0.91 2.51
C LEU A 28 -1.17 1.48 3.92
N CYS A 29 -2.16 2.32 4.17
CA CYS A 29 -2.45 2.94 5.45
C CYS A 29 -3.52 2.17 6.21
N ARG A 30 -3.53 2.31 7.55
CA ARG A 30 -4.55 1.71 8.42
C ARG A 30 -5.17 2.71 9.39
N ALA A 31 -6.48 2.67 9.53
CA ALA A 31 -7.23 3.43 10.55
C ALA A 31 -8.01 2.47 11.44
N VAL A 32 -8.08 2.73 12.74
CA VAL A 32 -8.78 1.87 13.71
C VAL A 32 -9.90 2.66 14.37
N ARG A 33 -11.13 2.14 14.31
CA ARG A 33 -12.27 2.70 15.02
C ARG A 33 -12.53 1.84 16.27
N ASN A 34 -12.44 2.46 17.45
CA ASN A 34 -12.82 1.82 18.71
C ASN A 34 -14.34 1.83 18.88
N GLY A 35 -14.91 0.65 19.07
CA GLY A 35 -16.32 0.43 19.36
C GLY A 35 -16.52 -1.04 19.69
N ASN A 36 -17.34 -1.34 20.71
CA ASN A 36 -17.65 -2.71 21.07
C ASN A 36 -18.62 -3.29 20.02
N ASP A 37 -18.42 -4.56 19.68
CA ASP A 37 -19.08 -5.29 18.58
C ASP A 37 -18.76 -4.69 17.21
N CYS A 38 -17.66 -5.14 16.60
CA CYS A 38 -17.34 -4.80 15.22
C CYS A 38 -18.44 -5.33 14.28
N ASP A 39 -19.42 -4.50 13.98
CA ASP A 39 -20.37 -4.74 12.90
C ASP A 39 -19.66 -4.51 11.56
N LEU A 40 -19.50 -5.59 10.79
CA LEU A 40 -18.77 -5.57 9.54
C LEU A 40 -19.42 -4.63 8.51
N ALA A 41 -20.75 -4.53 8.49
CA ALA A 41 -21.47 -3.68 7.54
C ALA A 41 -21.16 -2.20 7.80
N SER A 42 -21.33 -1.75 9.04
CA SER A 42 -21.00 -0.39 9.47
C SER A 42 -19.50 -0.09 9.30
N CYS A 43 -18.63 -1.07 9.60
CA CYS A 43 -17.19 -0.92 9.43
C CYS A 43 -16.81 -0.69 7.96
N ARG A 44 -17.37 -1.49 7.04
CA ARG A 44 -17.17 -1.32 5.60
C ARG A 44 -17.69 0.01 5.12
N GLN A 45 -18.91 0.38 5.51
CA GLN A 45 -19.52 1.64 5.11
C GLN A 45 -18.65 2.83 5.54
N TRP A 46 -18.22 2.87 6.80
CA TRP A 46 -17.32 3.92 7.29
C TRP A 46 -16.02 3.97 6.49
N CYS A 47 -15.40 2.82 6.23
CA CYS A 47 -14.16 2.76 5.46
C CYS A 47 -14.29 3.27 4.03
N THR A 48 -15.37 2.89 3.36
CA THR A 48 -15.64 3.34 1.99
C THR A 48 -15.92 4.84 1.97
N GLN A 49 -16.67 5.37 2.95
CA GLN A 49 -17.03 6.79 3.02
C GLN A 49 -15.84 7.69 3.37
N GLU A 50 -15.03 7.30 4.36
CA GLU A 50 -13.99 8.17 4.92
C GLU A 50 -12.65 8.05 4.20
N TYR A 51 -12.31 6.84 3.73
CA TYR A 51 -10.98 6.54 3.20
C TYR A 51 -10.99 5.95 1.79
N ASN A 52 -12.17 5.74 1.19
CA ASN A 52 -12.33 4.92 -0.02
C ASN A 52 -11.62 3.55 0.12
N GLY A 53 -11.67 3.00 1.34
CA GLY A 53 -10.89 1.85 1.78
C GLY A 53 -11.74 0.61 2.03
N THR A 54 -11.06 -0.46 2.46
CA THR A 54 -11.68 -1.72 2.85
C THR A 54 -11.73 -1.85 4.38
N GLY A 55 -12.93 -2.04 4.92
CA GLY A 55 -13.16 -2.27 6.35
C GLY A 55 -13.13 -3.75 6.72
N LEU A 56 -12.45 -4.06 7.83
CA LEU A 56 -12.21 -5.41 8.35
C LEU A 56 -12.48 -5.43 9.86
N CYS A 57 -13.04 -6.51 10.38
CA CYS A 57 -13.11 -6.73 11.82
C CYS A 57 -11.90 -7.56 12.27
N SER A 58 -11.05 -6.95 13.10
CA SER A 58 -9.85 -7.58 13.63
C SER A 58 -9.87 -7.61 15.14
N GLY A 59 -9.70 -8.81 15.71
CA GLY A 59 -9.63 -9.08 17.14
C GLY A 59 -8.68 -10.24 17.37
N SER A 60 -8.08 -10.32 18.55
CA SER A 60 -7.18 -11.43 18.93
C SER A 60 -7.59 -11.95 20.30
N GLY A 61 -7.97 -13.23 20.36
CA GLY A 61 -8.23 -13.97 21.60
C GLY A 61 -9.22 -13.26 22.54
N PHE A 62 -8.67 -12.55 23.54
CA PHE A 62 -9.41 -11.86 24.60
C PHE A 62 -9.72 -10.38 24.30
N ASN A 63 -9.19 -9.82 23.20
CA ASN A 63 -9.46 -8.43 22.83
C ASN A 63 -10.76 -8.31 22.04
N PRO A 64 -11.61 -7.30 22.33
CA PRO A 64 -12.82 -7.05 21.55
C PRO A 64 -12.46 -6.80 20.08
N TYR A 65 -13.28 -7.34 19.17
CA TYR A 65 -13.14 -7.09 17.75
C TYR A 65 -13.25 -5.59 17.47
N ARG A 66 -12.27 -5.04 16.75
CA ARG A 66 -12.23 -3.63 16.33
C ARG A 66 -12.37 -3.53 14.83
N CYS A 67 -12.96 -2.44 14.38
CA CYS A 67 -12.99 -2.10 12.96
C CYS A 67 -11.64 -1.53 12.54
N VAL A 68 -11.03 -2.14 11.53
CA VAL A 68 -9.77 -1.75 10.91
C VAL A 68 -10.03 -1.40 9.45
N CYS A 69 -9.68 -0.19 9.06
CA CYS A 69 -9.67 0.26 7.69
C CYS A 69 -8.32 0.06 7.05
N VAL A 70 -8.29 -0.43 5.81
CA VAL A 70 -7.09 -0.49 4.98
C VAL A 70 -7.36 0.29 3.70
N PHE A 71 -6.50 1.26 3.38
CA PHE A 71 -6.66 2.15 2.23
C PHE A 71 -5.30 2.55 1.66
N ILE A 72 -5.28 3.05 0.43
CA ILE A 72 -4.07 3.60 -0.18
C ILE A 72 -3.80 4.95 0.49
N CYS A 73 -2.61 5.13 1.06
CA CYS A 73 -2.16 6.41 1.58
C CYS A 73 -2.16 7.43 0.44
N ASN A 74 -2.76 8.59 0.69
CA ASN A 74 -2.74 9.73 -0.22
C ASN A 74 -1.72 10.76 0.27
#